data_AF-A0A227J0N6-F1
#
_entry.id   AF-A0A227J0N6-F1
#
_cell.length_a   1.000
_cell.length_b   1.000
_cell.length_c   1.000
_cell.angle_alpha   90.00
_cell.angle_beta   90.00
_cell.angle_gamma   90.00
#
_symmetry.space_group_name_H-M   'P 1'
#
loop_
_entity.id
_entity.type
_entity.pdbx_description
1 polymer ?
#
loop_
_entity_poly.entity_id
_entity_poly.type
_entity_poly.pdbx_seq_one_letter_code
_entity_poly.pdbx_strand_id
1 'polypeptide(L)'
;LETIAENCRHVAFHAPTNFWQALQLSYFVQLMLQIESNGHSVSFGRMDQFLNDYYVRGLESGAMNKAFALELLQSCWLKLLEVNKIRSGAHSKAS
;
A
#
# COMPACT_ATOMS: atom_id res chain seq x y z
N LEU A 1 15.03 9.20 -2.00
CA LEU A 1 13.89 10.01 -2.52
C LEU A 1 13.67 9.82 -4.02
N GLU A 2 14.73 9.75 -4.84
CA GLU A 2 14.63 9.53 -6.29
C GLU A 2 13.78 8.30 -6.67
N THR A 3 14.04 7.14 -6.04
CA THR A 3 13.27 5.90 -6.27
C THR A 3 11.79 6.05 -5.95
N ILE A 4 11.44 6.77 -4.88
CA ILE A 4 10.04 7.03 -4.52
C ILE A 4 9.38 7.86 -5.62
N ALA A 5 10.05 8.92 -6.07
CA ALA A 5 9.53 9.79 -7.11
C ALA A 5 9.37 9.05 -8.45
N GLU A 6 10.31 8.18 -8.81
CA GLU A 6 10.23 7.32 -9.99
C GLU A 6 9.07 6.32 -9.90
N ASN A 7 8.94 5.62 -8.78
CA ASN A 7 7.84 4.68 -8.57
C ASN A 7 6.48 5.38 -8.67
N CYS A 8 6.31 6.55 -8.04
CA CYS A 8 5.09 7.34 -8.15
C CYS A 8 4.78 7.75 -9.59
N ARG A 9 5.78 8.21 -10.36
CA ARG A 9 5.60 8.55 -11.78
C ARG A 9 5.22 7.34 -12.62
N HIS A 10 5.80 6.17 -12.35
CA HIS A 10 5.50 4.95 -13.07
C HIS A 10 4.07 4.48 -12.84
N VAL A 11 3.68 4.27 -11.57
CA VAL A 11 2.36 3.71 -11.21
C VAL A 11 1.19 4.64 -11.51
N ALA A 12 1.46 5.93 -11.78
CA ALA A 12 0.44 6.87 -12.22
C ALA A 12 -0.13 6.53 -13.61
N PHE A 13 0.65 5.89 -14.48
CA PHE A 13 0.27 5.66 -15.88
C PHE A 13 0.51 4.23 -16.37
N HIS A 14 1.20 3.39 -15.59
CA HIS A 14 1.64 2.06 -16.02
C HIS A 14 1.40 1.03 -14.92
N ALA A 15 1.22 -0.23 -15.33
CA ALA A 15 1.17 -1.36 -14.40
C ALA A 15 2.50 -1.49 -13.64
N PRO A 16 2.48 -1.86 -12.35
CA PRO A 16 3.70 -2.04 -11.56
C PRO A 16 4.57 -3.15 -12.17
N THR A 17 5.88 -2.97 -12.12
CA THR A 17 6.85 -3.92 -12.67
C THR A 17 7.73 -4.59 -11.60
N ASN A 18 7.66 -4.08 -10.36
CA ASN A 18 8.39 -4.61 -9.21
C ASN A 18 7.55 -4.55 -7.92
N PHE A 19 8.04 -5.19 -6.86
CA PHE A 19 7.34 -5.31 -5.58
C PHE A 19 7.05 -3.97 -4.91
N TRP A 20 7.99 -3.02 -4.95
CA TRP A 20 7.78 -1.69 -4.37
C TRP A 20 6.65 -0.97 -5.10
N GLN A 21 6.67 -0.93 -6.44
CA GLN A 21 5.62 -0.30 -7.23
C GLN A 21 4.25 -0.95 -6.98
N ALA A 22 4.19 -2.28 -6.91
CA ALA A 22 2.95 -3.00 -6.64
C ALA A 22 2.37 -2.63 -5.27
N LEU A 23 3.20 -2.67 -4.22
CA LEU A 23 2.79 -2.29 -2.86
C LEU A 23 2.39 -0.81 -2.76
N GLN A 24 3.14 0.08 -3.41
CA GLN A 24 2.86 1.53 -3.46
C GLN A 24 1.51 1.81 -4.12
N LEU A 25 1.22 1.14 -5.24
CA LEU A 25 -0.06 1.28 -5.94
C LEU A 25 -1.21 0.73 -5.10
N SER A 26 -1.03 -0.42 -4.45
CA SER A 26 -2.04 -0.96 -3.52
C SER A 26 -2.36 0.03 -2.39
N TYR A 27 -1.34 0.62 -1.78
CA TYR A 27 -1.53 1.65 -0.76
C TYR A 27 -2.24 2.88 -1.30
N PHE A 28 -1.90 3.35 -2.50
CA PHE A 28 -2.60 4.49 -3.11
C PHE A 28 -4.08 4.22 -3.36
N VAL A 29 -4.43 3.05 -3.88
CA VAL A 29 -5.84 2.68 -4.07
C VAL A 29 -6.58 2.68 -2.73
N GLN A 30 -5.99 2.07 -1.70
CA GLN A 30 -6.55 2.06 -0.34
C GLN A 30 -6.78 3.48 0.19
N LEU A 31 -5.77 4.35 0.08
CA LEU A 31 -5.81 5.73 0.55
C LEU A 31 -6.83 6.56 -0.24
N MET A 32 -6.86 6.44 -1.56
CA MET A 32 -7.78 7.19 -2.42
C MET A 32 -9.24 6.85 -2.14
N LEU A 33 -9.56 5.57 -1.91
CA LEU A 33 -10.92 5.14 -1.52
C LEU A 33 -11.37 5.79 -0.20
N GLN A 34 -10.44 5.97 0.74
CA GLN A 34 -10.71 6.61 2.04
C GLN A 34 -10.74 8.15 1.95
N ILE A 35 -10.11 8.74 0.93
CA ILE A 35 -10.24 10.17 0.61
C ILE A 35 -11.58 10.45 -0.09
N GLU A 36 -11.95 9.60 -1.05
CA GLU A 36 -13.20 9.72 -1.80
C GLU A 36 -14.43 9.60 -0.89
N SER A 37 -14.38 8.69 0.08
CA SER A 37 -15.47 8.45 1.01
C SER A 37 -14.95 8.19 2.42
N ASN A 38 -15.65 8.71 3.44
CA ASN A 38 -15.39 8.40 4.85
C ASN A 38 -15.88 6.98 5.25
N GLY A 39 -15.86 6.06 4.28
CA GLY A 39 -16.10 4.64 4.45
C GLY A 39 -15.05 4.00 5.36
N HIS A 40 -15.43 2.92 6.01
CA HIS A 40 -14.54 2.15 6.88
C HIS A 40 -14.53 0.69 6.42
N SER A 41 -13.60 -0.10 6.95
CA SER A 41 -13.42 -1.50 6.57
C SER A 41 -12.98 -1.73 5.11
N VAL A 42 -12.38 -0.72 4.49
CA VAL A 42 -11.62 -0.89 3.24
C VAL A 42 -10.44 -1.81 3.56
N SER A 43 -10.40 -2.98 2.93
CA SER A 43 -9.46 -4.05 3.26
C SER A 43 -8.68 -4.47 2.02
N PHE A 44 -7.38 -4.72 2.16
CA PHE A 44 -6.57 -5.24 1.05
C PHE A 44 -6.98 -6.65 0.58
N GLY A 45 -7.71 -7.40 1.40
CA GLY A 45 -8.04 -8.79 1.10
C GLY A 45 -6.78 -9.65 1.05
N ARG A 46 -6.66 -10.48 0.01
CA ARG A 46 -5.54 -11.44 -0.19
C ARG A 46 -4.32 -10.76 -0.80
N MET A 47 -3.75 -9.79 -0.06
CA MET A 47 -2.54 -9.06 -0.48
C MET A 47 -1.34 -9.98 -0.72
N ASP A 48 -1.28 -11.07 0.04
CA ASP A 48 -0.31 -12.14 -0.16
C ASP A 48 -0.37 -12.74 -1.56
N GLN A 49 -1.55 -12.88 -2.17
CA GLN A 49 -1.71 -13.53 -3.48
C GLN A 49 -1.32 -12.61 -4.63
N PHE A 50 -1.88 -11.40 -4.68
CA PHE A 50 -1.64 -10.51 -5.83
C PHE A 50 -0.26 -9.81 -5.79
N LEU A 51 0.40 -9.76 -4.63
CA LEU A 51 1.79 -9.29 -4.55
C LEU A 51 2.83 -10.40 -4.72
N ASN A 52 2.44 -11.68 -4.61
CA ASN A 52 3.39 -12.81 -4.59
C ASN A 52 4.30 -12.83 -5.82
N ASP A 53 3.72 -12.62 -7.01
CA ASP A 53 4.46 -12.70 -8.27
C ASP A 53 5.53 -11.61 -8.39
N TYR A 54 5.30 -10.44 -7.78
CA TYR A 54 6.29 -9.37 -7.72
C TYR A 54 7.36 -9.65 -6.66
N TYR A 55 6.96 -10.22 -5.52
CA TYR A 55 7.86 -10.59 -4.43
C TYR A 55 8.84 -11.69 -4.87
N VAL A 56 8.33 -12.81 -5.37
CA VAL A 56 9.12 -13.97 -5.80
C VAL A 56 10.08 -13.56 -6.93
N ARG A 57 9.57 -12.87 -7.96
CA ARG A 57 10.41 -12.38 -9.07
C ARG A 57 11.51 -11.44 -8.61
N GLY A 58 11.21 -10.56 -7.66
CA GLY A 58 12.20 -9.64 -7.07
C GLY A 58 13.33 -10.39 -6.33
N LEU A 59 13.00 -11.48 -5.64
CA LEU A 59 13.98 -12.31 -4.95
C LEU A 59 14.81 -13.17 -5.92
N GLU A 60 14.17 -13.82 -6.89
CA GLU A 60 14.84 -14.71 -7.84
C GLU A 60 15.78 -13.97 -8.78
N SER A 61 15.42 -12.75 -9.19
CA SER A 61 16.27 -11.89 -10.02
C SER A 61 17.40 -11.20 -9.24
N GLY A 62 17.39 -11.26 -7.91
CA GLY A 62 18.31 -10.52 -7.06
C GLY A 62 18.08 -9.00 -7.01
N ALA A 63 17.02 -8.48 -7.66
CA ALA A 63 16.66 -7.07 -7.64
C ALA A 63 16.20 -6.59 -6.24
N MET A 64 15.79 -7.53 -5.38
CA MET A 64 15.35 -7.27 -4.02
C MET A 64 15.79 -8.41 -3.09
N ASN A 65 16.08 -8.09 -1.83
CA ASN A 65 16.30 -9.10 -0.79
C ASN A 65 15.13 -9.13 0.21
N LYS A 66 15.05 -10.20 1.01
CA LYS A 66 13.96 -10.41 1.98
C LYS A 66 13.88 -9.31 3.04
N ALA A 67 15.02 -8.78 3.50
CA ALA A 67 15.05 -7.74 4.52
C ALA A 67 14.44 -6.43 3.99
N PHE A 68 14.75 -6.07 2.74
CA PHE A 68 14.20 -4.89 2.10
C PHE A 68 12.70 -5.04 1.80
N ALA A 69 12.26 -6.23 1.36
CA ALA A 69 10.83 -6.51 1.19
C ALA A 69 10.05 -6.37 2.51
N LEU A 70 10.64 -6.84 3.62
CA LEU A 70 10.07 -6.71 4.95
C LEU A 70 9.97 -5.25 5.40
N GLU A 71 11.02 -4.45 5.16
CA GLU A 71 11.04 -3.01 5.45
C GLU A 71 9.94 -2.27 4.69
N LEU A 72 9.73 -2.58 3.41
CA LEU A 72 8.65 -2.01 2.60
C LEU A 72 7.26 -2.34 3.19
N LEU A 73 7.04 -3.59 3.60
CA LEU A 73 5.79 -3.99 4.25
C LEU A 73 5.61 -3.27 5.60
N GLN A 74 6.64 -3.21 6.44
CA GLN A 74 6.59 -2.49 7.72
C GLN A 74 6.26 -1.01 7.52
N SER A 75 6.88 -0.38 6.52
CA SER A 75 6.61 1.01 6.14
C SER A 75 5.16 1.20 5.69
N CYS A 76 4.64 0.27 4.88
CA CYS A 76 3.23 0.27 4.48
C CYS A 76 2.29 0.16 5.69
N TRP A 77 2.59 -0.71 6.66
CA TRP A 77 1.78 -0.84 7.88
C TRP A 77 1.76 0.46 8.70
N LEU A 78 2.90 1.14 8.83
CA LEU A 78 2.93 2.47 9.46
C LEU A 78 2.03 3.46 8.71
N LYS A 79 2.06 3.45 7.37
CA LYS A 79 1.18 4.30 6.54
C LYS A 79 -0.31 4.01 6.71
N LEU A 80 -0.70 2.78 7.00
CA LEU A 80 -2.09 2.44 7.28
C LEU A 80 -2.56 2.96 8.63
N LEU A 81 -1.67 3.03 9.61
CA LEU A 81 -1.96 3.58 10.94
C LEU A 81 -2.08 5.12 10.94
N GLU A 82 -1.53 5.79 9.93
CA GLU A 82 -1.67 7.25 9.76
C GLU A 82 -3.09 7.67 9.35
N VAL A 83 -3.89 6.76 8.76
CA VAL A 83 -5.25 7.09 8.31
C VAL A 83 -6.21 7.08 9.50
N ASN A 84 -6.85 8.22 9.76
CA ASN A 84 -7.85 8.35 10.80
C ASN A 84 -9.21 8.78 10.24
N LYS A 85 -10.28 8.30 10.87
CA LYS A 85 -11.66 8.57 10.50
C LYS A 85 -12.28 9.58 11.47
N ILE A 86 -12.65 10.74 10.93
CA ILE A 86 -13.42 11.74 11.68
C ILE A 86 -14.86 11.25 11.81
N ARG A 87 -15.39 11.26 13.05
CA ARG A 87 -16.78 10.88 13.38
C ARG A 87 -17.46 11.99 14.18
N SER A 88 -18.77 12.13 14.00
CA SER A 88 -19.56 13.06 14.83
C SER A 88 -19.67 12.55 16.26
N GLY A 89 -19.77 13.46 17.24
CA GLY A 89 -19.89 13.10 18.65
C GLY A 89 -21.12 12.25 18.97
N ALA A 90 -22.21 12.40 18.21
CA ALA A 90 -23.41 11.56 18.35
C ALA A 90 -23.15 10.10 17.97
N HIS A 91 -22.33 9.86 16.95
CA HIS A 91 -21.92 8.50 16.57
C HIS A 91 -20.85 7.92 17.51
N SER A 92 -19.94 8.76 18.02
CA SER A 92 -18.83 8.29 18.87
C SER A 92 -19.23 8.01 20.33
N LYS A 93 -20.31 8.62 20.84
CA LYS A 93 -20.78 8.42 22.22
C LYS A 93 -21.85 7.32 22.37
N ALA A 94 -22.35 6.80 21.25
CA ALA A 94 -23.40 5.78 21.21
C ALA A 94 -22.86 4.37 20.92
N SER A 95 -21.54 4.18 20.94
CA SER A 95 -20.84 2.89 20.79
C SER A 95 -19.96 2.62 22.00
#